data_AF-A0A973KVV9-F1
#
_entry.id   AF-A0A973KVV9-F1
#
_cell.length_a   1.000
_cell.length_b   1.000
_cell.length_c   1.000
_cell.angle_alpha   90.00
_cell.angle_beta   90.00
_cell.angle_gamma   90.00
#
_symmetry.space_group_name_H-M   'P 1'
#
loop_
_entity.id
_entity.type
_entity.pdbx_description
1 polymer ?
#
loop_
_entity_poly.entity_id
_entity_poly.type
_entity_poly.pdbx_seq_one_letter_code
_entity_poly.pdbx_strand_id
1 'polypeptide(L)'
;RRPEARWRRSPEDLAGFAPLQRELLRQALSAVRVGGVVGYATCSPHLAETRAVVDDVLKGRGGTAPAAEWIDARPLMPGVPALGDGPDVQLWPHLHGTDAMYLALLRRTD
;
A
#
# COMPACT_ATOMS: atom_id res chain seq x y z
N ARG A 1 -5.98 11.72 -16.37
CA ARG A 1 -5.59 10.38 -16.89
C ARG A 1 -4.43 10.53 -17.87
N ARG A 2 -3.44 9.63 -17.79
CA ARG A 2 -2.30 9.51 -18.70
C ARG A 2 -2.51 8.29 -19.61
N PRO A 3 -3.24 8.43 -20.75
CA PRO A 3 -3.63 7.30 -21.60
C PRO A 3 -2.44 6.50 -22.15
N GLU A 4 -1.25 7.10 -22.18
CA GLU A 4 0.00 6.48 -22.58
C GLU A 4 0.46 5.34 -21.65
N ALA A 5 0.02 5.32 -20.39
CA ALA A 5 0.43 4.29 -19.42
C ALA A 5 -0.03 2.88 -19.82
N ARG A 6 -1.13 2.75 -20.59
CA ARG A 6 -1.61 1.47 -21.12
C ARG A 6 -0.65 0.86 -22.14
N TRP A 7 0.12 1.70 -22.83
CA TRP A 7 0.97 1.30 -23.95
C TRP A 7 2.46 1.20 -23.60
N ARG A 8 2.84 1.67 -22.40
CA ARG A 8 4.23 1.71 -21.93
C ARG A 8 4.56 0.69 -20.84
N ARG A 9 3.56 0.03 -20.23
CA ARG A 9 3.80 -0.95 -19.16
C ARG A 9 4.03 -2.33 -19.74
N SER A 10 5.25 -2.86 -19.61
CA SER A 10 5.55 -4.27 -19.81
C SER A 10 5.23 -5.07 -18.52
N PRO A 11 4.84 -6.35 -18.62
CA PRO A 11 4.85 -7.26 -17.47
C PRO A 11 6.19 -7.29 -16.72
N GLU A 12 7.32 -7.05 -17.40
CA GLU A 12 8.63 -6.96 -16.77
C GLU A 12 8.78 -5.74 -15.85
N ASP A 13 8.11 -4.62 -16.17
CA ASP A 13 8.12 -3.43 -15.33
C ASP A 13 7.44 -3.70 -13.98
N LEU A 14 6.36 -4.50 -13.99
CA LEU A 14 5.63 -4.91 -12.77
C LEU A 14 6.51 -5.75 -11.83
N ALA A 15 7.38 -6.59 -12.38
CA ALA A 15 8.27 -7.44 -11.59
C ALA A 15 9.35 -6.64 -10.83
N GLY A 16 9.81 -5.51 -11.40
CA GLY A 16 10.78 -4.61 -10.77
C GLY A 16 10.19 -3.69 -9.69
N PHE A 17 8.89 -3.38 -9.76
CA PHE A 17 8.28 -2.42 -8.85
C PHE A 17 8.00 -2.97 -7.45
N ALA A 18 7.56 -4.22 -7.32
CA ALA A 18 7.23 -4.79 -6.01
C ALA A 18 8.44 -4.89 -5.05
N PRO A 19 9.66 -5.29 -5.48
CA PRO A 19 10.86 -5.18 -4.65
C PRO A 19 11.18 -3.76 -4.18
N LEU A 20 11.09 -2.77 -5.07
CA LEU A 20 11.36 -1.38 -4.74
C LEU A 20 10.34 -0.83 -3.73
N GLN A 21 9.05 -1.10 -3.95
CA GLN A 21 7.98 -0.67 -3.04
C GLN A 21 8.16 -1.24 -1.63
N ARG A 22 8.53 -2.53 -1.52
CA ARG A 22 8.86 -3.14 -0.22
C ARG A 22 10.03 -2.43 0.44
N GLU A 23 11.11 -2.16 -0.30
CA GLU A 23 12.28 -1.49 0.27
C GLU A 23 11.95 -0.08 0.78
N LEU A 24 11.23 0.71 -0.01
CA LEU A 24 10.79 2.04 0.39
C LEU A 24 9.91 2.00 1.66
N LEU A 25 8.99 1.03 1.75
CA LEU A 25 8.14 0.87 2.92
C LEU A 25 8.93 0.49 4.17
N ARG A 26 9.94 -0.39 4.05
CA ARG A 26 10.84 -0.72 5.16
C ARG A 26 11.62 0.49 5.65
N GLN A 27 12.20 1.26 4.72
CA GLN A 27 12.95 2.47 5.08
C GLN A 27 12.05 3.51 5.76
N ALA A 28 10.80 3.66 5.30
CA ALA A 28 9.83 4.53 5.95
C ALA A 28 9.52 4.09 7.39
N LEU A 29 9.34 2.79 7.64
CA LEU A 29 9.17 2.25 9.00
C LEU A 29 10.40 2.50 9.87
N SER A 30 11.61 2.30 9.33
CA SER A 30 12.86 2.59 10.06
C SER A 30 13.03 4.07 10.41
N ALA A 31 12.51 4.98 9.58
CA ALA A 31 12.65 6.42 9.76
C ALA A 31 11.67 7.02 10.79
N VAL A 32 10.54 6.37 11.06
CA VAL A 32 9.59 6.85 12.07
C VAL A 32 9.98 6.37 13.47
N ARG A 33 9.65 7.17 14.50
CA ARG A 33 9.79 6.75 15.91
C ARG A 33 8.86 5.58 16.25
N VAL A 34 9.14 4.87 17.34
CA VAL A 34 8.20 3.90 17.93
C VAL A 34 6.85 4.58 18.21
N GLY A 35 5.76 3.90 17.82
CA GLY A 35 4.40 4.44 17.84
C GLY A 35 4.06 5.38 16.66
N GLY A 36 5.02 5.70 15.80
CA GLY A 36 4.81 6.47 14.57
C GLY A 36 4.06 5.65 13.51
N VAL A 37 3.31 6.34 12.65
CA VAL A 37 2.47 5.73 11.60
C VAL A 37 3.03 6.06 10.22
N VAL A 38 3.16 5.04 9.38
CA VAL A 38 3.51 5.14 7.95
C VAL A 38 2.27 4.82 7.12
N GLY A 39 1.94 5.71 6.17
CA GLY A 39 0.94 5.46 5.15
C GLY A 39 1.59 4.93 3.87
N TYR A 40 1.15 3.76 3.41
CA TYR A 40 1.55 3.20 2.13
C TYR A 40 0.38 3.32 1.14
N ALA A 41 0.57 4.07 0.06
CA ALA A 41 -0.47 4.33 -0.92
C ALA A 41 0.01 4.17 -2.36
N THR A 42 -0.84 3.60 -3.21
CA THR A 42 -0.58 3.43 -4.65
C THR A 42 -1.84 3.75 -5.46
N CYS A 43 -1.68 4.02 -6.76
CA CYS A 43 -2.78 4.19 -7.72
C CYS A 43 -2.92 2.98 -8.64
N SER A 44 -2.66 1.79 -8.10
CA SER A 44 -2.70 0.52 -8.82
C SER A 44 -3.73 -0.41 -8.18
N PRO A 45 -4.57 -1.10 -8.98
CA PRO A 45 -5.41 -2.18 -8.48
C PRO A 45 -4.67 -3.52 -8.37
N HIS A 46 -3.40 -3.61 -8.76
CA HIS A 46 -2.67 -4.88 -8.78
C HIS A 46 -2.28 -5.30 -7.37
N LEU A 47 -2.61 -6.54 -6.98
CA LEU A 47 -2.28 -7.09 -5.66
C LEU A 47 -0.78 -7.04 -5.34
N ALA A 48 0.06 -7.24 -6.35
CA ALA A 48 1.51 -7.17 -6.25
C ALA A 48 2.06 -5.78 -5.87
N GLU A 49 1.25 -4.72 -6.03
CA GLU A 49 1.61 -3.34 -5.71
C GLU A 49 0.84 -2.78 -4.50
N THR A 50 -0.02 -3.58 -3.88
CA THR A 50 -0.96 -3.16 -2.83
C THR A 50 -0.77 -4.03 -1.59
N ARG A 51 -1.75 -4.89 -1.29
CA ARG A 51 -1.79 -5.73 -0.09
C ARG A 51 -0.58 -6.66 0.02
N ALA A 52 -0.11 -7.23 -1.09
CA ALA A 52 1.04 -8.14 -1.07
C ALA A 52 2.32 -7.46 -0.57
N VAL A 53 2.56 -6.18 -0.92
CA VAL A 53 3.72 -5.42 -0.45
C VAL A 53 3.66 -5.25 1.07
N VAL A 54 2.50 -4.88 1.59
CA VAL A 54 2.29 -4.66 3.03
C VAL A 54 2.45 -5.97 3.80
N ASP A 55 1.81 -7.04 3.33
CA ASP A 55 1.91 -8.39 3.89
C ASP A 55 3.36 -8.89 3.90
N ASP A 56 4.10 -8.68 2.81
CA ASP A 56 5.51 -9.08 2.71
C ASP A 56 6.37 -8.34 3.72
N VAL A 57 6.19 -7.03 3.87
CA VAL A 57 6.97 -6.23 4.85
C VAL A 57 6.66 -6.67 6.27
N LEU A 58 5.38 -6.84 6.63
CA LEU A 58 4.98 -7.27 7.97
C LEU A 58 5.44 -8.70 8.31
N LYS A 59 5.55 -9.57 7.30
CA LYS A 59 6.05 -10.95 7.46
C LYS A 59 7.57 -11.08 7.30
N GLY A 60 8.29 -9.97 7.09
CA GLY A 60 9.75 -9.98 6.90
C GLY A 60 10.22 -10.63 5.59
N ARG A 61 9.36 -10.70 4.57
CA ARG A 61 9.67 -11.35 3.29
C ARG A 61 10.55 -10.45 2.43
N GLY A 62 11.76 -10.93 2.12
CA GLY A 62 12.71 -10.22 1.26
C GLY A 62 13.39 -9.02 1.93
N GLY A 63 13.50 -9.01 3.26
CA GLY A 63 14.22 -8.01 4.05
C GLY A 63 13.62 -7.80 5.44
N THR A 64 14.42 -7.27 6.38
CA THR A 64 13.99 -6.94 7.74
C THR A 64 13.49 -5.50 7.85
N ALA A 65 12.46 -5.29 8.65
CA ALA A 65 11.92 -3.97 9.01
C ALA A 65 11.68 -3.95 10.54
N PRO A 66 11.55 -2.77 11.17
CA PRO A 66 10.98 -2.69 12.51
C PRO A 66 9.63 -3.40 12.56
N ALA A 67 9.32 -4.00 13.71
CA ALA A 67 7.99 -4.53 13.97
C ALA A 67 6.96 -3.42 13.81
N ALA A 68 5.86 -3.76 13.15
CA ALA A 68 4.75 -2.87 12.95
C ALA A 68 3.44 -3.64 12.99
N GLU A 69 2.38 -2.96 13.37
CA GLU A 69 1.02 -3.49 13.27
C GLU A 69 0.24 -2.76 12.18
N TRP A 70 -0.71 -3.47 11.58
CA TRP A 70 -1.58 -2.92 10.56
C TRP A 70 -2.81 -2.28 11.22
N ILE A 71 -2.94 -0.97 11.10
CA ILE A 71 -4.07 -0.22 11.65
C ILE A 71 -5.17 -0.10 10.60
N ASP A 72 -6.41 -0.23 11.06
CA ASP A 72 -7.60 -0.01 10.24
C ASP A 72 -7.68 1.44 9.74
N ALA A 73 -7.60 1.61 8.42
CA ALA A 73 -7.67 2.90 7.75
C ALA A 73 -9.12 3.34 7.46
N ARG A 74 -10.10 2.42 7.53
CA ARG A 74 -11.52 2.71 7.21
C ARG A 74 -12.13 3.80 8.10
N PRO A 75 -11.84 3.89 9.42
CA PRO A 75 -12.37 4.97 10.26
C PRO A 75 -11.95 6.38 9.82
N LEU A 76 -10.88 6.52 9.02
CA LEU A 76 -10.43 7.81 8.49
C LEU A 76 -11.20 8.25 7.24
N MET A 77 -12.10 7.42 6.72
CA MET A 77 -12.89 7.69 5.51
C MET A 77 -14.40 7.63 5.81
N PRO A 78 -14.91 8.46 6.73
CA PRO A 78 -16.32 8.44 7.08
C PRO A 78 -17.19 8.80 5.88
N GLY A 79 -18.26 8.02 5.67
CA GLY A 79 -19.20 8.23 4.57
C GLY A 79 -18.73 7.71 3.21
N VAL A 80 -17.54 7.12 3.11
CA VAL A 80 -17.10 6.44 1.88
C VAL A 80 -17.55 4.98 1.92
N PRO A 81 -18.42 4.53 1.00
CA PRO A 81 -18.91 3.16 0.97
C PRO A 81 -17.83 2.20 0.46
N ALA A 82 -18.08 0.89 0.58
CA ALA A 82 -17.37 -0.16 -0.17
C ALA A 82 -15.82 -0.09 -0.12
N LEU A 83 -15.25 0.25 1.04
CA LEU A 83 -13.79 0.34 1.26
C LEU A 83 -13.06 -1.02 1.30
N GLY A 84 -13.82 -2.12 1.39
CA GLY A 84 -13.32 -3.47 1.60
C GLY A 84 -13.37 -3.92 3.07
N ASP A 85 -12.92 -5.14 3.32
CA ASP A 85 -12.99 -5.78 4.65
C ASP A 85 -11.91 -5.28 5.63
N GLY A 86 -10.96 -4.47 5.14
CA GLY A 86 -9.89 -3.90 5.95
C GLY A 86 -8.72 -4.87 6.20
N PRO A 87 -7.72 -4.42 6.99
CA PRO A 87 -7.61 -3.08 7.59
C PRO A 87 -7.17 -1.96 6.61
N ASP A 88 -6.72 -2.30 5.40
CA ASP A 88 -6.51 -1.37 4.28
C ASP A 88 -7.80 -0.95 3.57
N VAL A 89 -7.68 0.07 2.74
CA VAL A 89 -8.76 0.55 1.89
C VAL A 89 -8.37 0.47 0.42
N GLN A 90 -9.29 -0.03 -0.41
CA GLN A 90 -9.21 0.03 -1.86
C GLN A 90 -10.34 0.90 -2.40
N LEU A 91 -9.96 1.97 -3.10
CA LEU A 91 -10.88 2.85 -3.79
C LEU A 91 -10.94 2.49 -5.27
N TRP A 92 -12.13 2.55 -5.85
CA TRP A 92 -12.37 2.15 -7.23
C TRP A 92 -12.92 3.30 -8.08
N PRO A 93 -12.55 3.39 -9.38
CA PRO A 93 -13.06 4.44 -10.26
C PRO A 93 -14.58 4.46 -10.37
N HIS A 94 -15.21 3.29 -10.45
CA HIS A 94 -16.65 3.15 -10.67
C HIS A 94 -17.48 3.35 -9.40
N LEU A 95 -16.86 3.27 -8.21
CA LEU A 95 -17.56 3.45 -6.93
C LEU A 95 -17.25 4.82 -6.31
N HIS A 96 -16.01 5.29 -6.44
CA HIS A 96 -15.49 6.42 -5.67
C HIS A 96 -14.95 7.56 -6.56
N GLY A 97 -14.95 7.41 -7.89
CA GLY A 97 -14.44 8.44 -8.80
C GLY A 97 -12.92 8.67 -8.73
N THR A 98 -12.15 7.69 -8.24
CA THR A 98 -10.68 7.77 -8.12
C THR A 98 -9.95 6.95 -9.18
N ASP A 99 -8.63 7.08 -9.29
CA ASP A 99 -7.79 6.26 -10.20
C ASP A 99 -7.32 4.96 -9.54
N ALA A 100 -8.26 4.15 -9.02
CA ALA A 100 -7.99 2.87 -8.35
C ALA A 100 -6.95 2.96 -7.19
N MET A 101 -7.20 3.87 -6.24
CA MET A 101 -6.27 4.18 -5.15
C MET A 101 -6.32 3.13 -4.03
N TYR A 102 -5.15 2.80 -3.47
CA TYR A 102 -4.98 1.92 -2.31
C TYR A 102 -4.34 2.70 -1.16
N LEU A 103 -4.70 2.39 0.09
CA LEU A 103 -4.04 2.91 1.29
C LEU A 103 -4.01 1.86 2.42
N ALA A 104 -2.82 1.66 2.99
CA ALA A 104 -2.60 0.92 4.23
C ALA A 104 -1.88 1.80 5.25
N LEU A 105 -2.19 1.62 6.53
CA LEU A 105 -1.54 2.31 7.64
C LEU A 105 -0.81 1.32 8.55
N LEU A 106 0.47 1.55 8.76
CA LEU A 106 1.31 0.71 9.61
C LEU A 106 1.85 1.53 10.76
N ARG A 107 1.67 1.06 12.01
CA ARG A 107 2.26 1.69 13.19
C ARG A 107 3.45 0.88 13.65
N ARG A 108 4.60 1.54 13.75
CA ARG A 108 5.83 0.95 14.29
C ARG A 108 5.66 0.64 15.78
N THR A 109 6.11 -0.53 16.21
CA THR A 109 5.92 -1.04 17.59
C THR A 109 7.21 -1.26 18.38
N ASP A 110 8.40 -1.20 17.76
CA ASP A 110 9.71 -1.39 18.42
C ASP A 110 10.82 -0.46 17.95
#